data_AF-A0A397JNP6-F1
#
_entry.id   AF-A0A397JNP6-F1
#
_cell.length_a   1.000
_cell.length_b   1.000
_cell.length_c   1.000
_cell.angle_alpha   90.00
_cell.angle_beta   90.00
_cell.angle_gamma   90.00
#
_symmetry.space_group_name_H-M   'P 1'
#
loop_
_entity.id
_entity.type
_entity.pdbx_description
1 polymer ?
#
loop_
_entity_poly.entity_id
_entity_poly.type
_entity_poly.pdbx_seq_one_letter_code
_entity_poly.pdbx_strand_id
1 'polypeptide(L)'
;MNRYRRLFNQVRTYFYRPFDDNREQVKSNIIKTIKTISEITEETPEEIHWNASLEEMKPWLMITKRKFRTFQKLYKAELDKKKQQVIKEVVEKRLSDFVNNQKRMINNMLGQDKRTIISDSVIIKEHGDSTLVSDPEEVKNHIASSFEKWIQKRETMIDELNEFWYNVFKPKSNINQQ
;
A
#
# COMPACT_ATOMS: atom_id res chain seq x y z
N MET A 1 22.47 -0.27 -0.14
CA MET A 1 22.63 0.29 -1.50
C MET A 1 23.10 1.75 -1.54
N ASN A 2 22.41 2.71 -0.89
CA ASN A 2 22.83 4.13 -0.86
C ASN A 2 24.18 4.38 -0.12
N ARG A 3 24.69 3.35 0.58
CA ARG A 3 25.92 3.41 1.39
C ARG A 3 27.20 3.52 0.56
N TYR A 4 27.35 2.79 -0.55
CA TYR A 4 28.50 2.94 -1.44
C TYR A 4 28.52 4.32 -2.14
N ARG A 5 27.36 4.87 -2.49
CA ARG A 5 27.23 6.25 -2.99
C ARG A 5 27.64 7.27 -1.93
N ARG A 6 27.18 7.07 -0.69
CA ARG A 6 27.56 7.88 0.46
C ARG A 6 29.06 7.82 0.72
N LEU A 7 29.65 6.61 0.70
CA LEU A 7 31.09 6.37 0.84
C LEU A 7 31.87 7.11 -0.25
N PHE A 8 31.48 6.94 -1.52
CA PHE A 8 32.13 7.63 -2.64
C PHE A 8 32.11 9.15 -2.45
N ASN A 9 30.97 9.72 -2.07
CA ASN A 9 30.85 11.16 -1.84
C ASN A 9 31.67 11.63 -0.63
N GLN A 10 31.71 10.86 0.46
CA GLN A 10 32.49 11.19 1.65
C GLN A 10 33.99 11.16 1.37
N VAL A 11 34.47 10.12 0.67
CA VAL A 11 35.88 9.98 0.29
C VAL A 11 36.27 11.07 -0.71
N ARG A 12 35.43 11.34 -1.72
CA ARG A 12 35.63 12.50 -2.60
C ARG A 12 35.71 13.80 -1.80
N THR A 13 34.84 14.02 -0.83
CA THR A 13 34.87 15.23 -0.01
C THR A 13 36.18 15.33 0.80
N TYR A 14 36.67 14.21 1.33
CA TYR A 14 37.91 14.15 2.11
C TYR A 14 39.17 14.48 1.30
N PHE A 15 39.27 14.00 0.05
CA PHE A 15 40.47 14.20 -0.78
C PHE A 15 40.43 15.46 -1.64
N TYR A 16 39.27 16.05 -1.91
CA TYR A 16 39.13 17.24 -2.77
C TYR A 16 38.96 18.57 -2.00
N ARG A 17 38.65 18.56 -0.70
CA ARG A 17 38.54 19.80 0.08
C ARG A 17 39.89 20.21 0.70
N PRO A 18 40.19 21.53 0.78
CA PRO A 18 41.30 22.03 1.59
C PRO A 18 41.18 21.58 3.05
N PHE A 19 42.30 21.54 3.77
CA PHE A 19 42.34 21.17 5.20
C PHE A 19 41.36 22.04 6.00
N ASP A 20 40.32 21.40 6.53
CA ASP A 20 39.21 22.02 7.27
C ASP A 20 39.03 21.25 8.59
N ASP A 21 38.58 21.91 9.65
CA ASP A 21 38.43 21.36 11.02
C ASP A 21 37.55 20.10 11.06
N ASN A 22 36.69 19.92 10.06
CA ASN A 22 35.76 18.80 9.98
C ASN A 22 36.38 17.49 9.45
N ARG A 23 37.68 17.45 9.15
CA ARG A 23 38.34 16.33 8.46
C ARG A 23 38.31 15.02 9.26
N GLU A 24 38.53 15.08 10.57
CA GLU A 24 38.46 13.90 11.46
C GLU A 24 37.05 13.34 11.57
N GLN A 25 36.04 14.21 11.58
CA GLN A 25 34.63 13.79 11.53
C GLN A 25 34.30 13.08 10.21
N VAL A 26 34.82 13.57 9.08
CA VAL A 26 34.67 12.91 7.78
C VAL A 26 35.36 11.54 7.76
N LYS A 27 36.58 11.41 8.32
CA LYS A 27 37.27 10.10 8.47
C LYS A 27 36.42 9.11 9.27
N SER A 28 35.93 9.53 10.44
CA SER A 28 35.07 8.70 11.30
C SER A 28 33.82 8.21 10.55
N ASN A 29 33.19 9.10 9.78
CA ASN A 29 32.01 8.77 8.98
C ASN A 29 32.31 7.77 7.85
N ILE A 30 33.47 7.89 7.20
CA ILE A 30 33.94 6.97 6.16
C ILE A 30 34.17 5.58 6.77
N ILE A 31 34.91 5.49 7.89
CA ILE A 31 35.21 4.22 8.58
C ILE A 31 33.92 3.52 8.99
N LYS A 32 32.97 4.25 9.60
CA LYS A 32 31.65 3.71 9.94
C LYS A 32 30.93 3.15 8.72
N THR A 33 30.98 3.86 7.60
CA THR A 33 30.31 3.46 6.35
C THR A 33 30.94 2.22 5.74
N ILE A 34 32.28 2.10 5.76
CA ILE A 34 33.03 0.92 5.33
C ILE A 34 32.68 -0.28 6.18
N LYS A 35 32.70 -0.11 7.52
CA LYS A 35 32.36 -1.19 8.45
C LYS A 35 30.95 -1.74 8.21
N THR A 36 29.96 -0.88 8.00
CA THR A 36 28.62 -1.37 7.68
C THR A 36 28.52 -1.99 6.28
N ILE A 37 29.36 -1.58 5.32
CA ILE A 37 29.40 -2.23 4.01
C ILE A 37 29.99 -3.63 4.16
N SER A 38 31.11 -3.80 4.86
CA SER A 38 31.73 -5.11 5.12
C SER A 38 30.80 -6.06 5.85
N GLU A 39 30.01 -5.57 6.81
CA GLU A 39 29.00 -6.38 7.51
C GLU A 39 27.89 -6.89 6.57
N ILE A 40 27.53 -6.12 5.53
CA ILE A 40 26.48 -6.48 4.58
C ILE A 40 27.01 -7.39 3.47
N THR A 41 28.25 -7.18 3.02
CA THR A 41 28.82 -7.91 1.89
C THR A 41 29.71 -9.07 2.31
N GLU A 42 29.96 -9.24 3.61
CA GLU A 42 30.92 -10.20 4.17
C GLU A 42 32.35 -10.03 3.59
N GLU A 43 32.63 -8.87 2.97
CA GLU A 43 33.94 -8.53 2.42
C GLU A 43 34.82 -7.98 3.54
N THR A 44 36.12 -8.25 3.47
CA THR A 44 37.08 -7.59 4.35
C THR A 44 37.06 -6.07 4.09
N PRO A 45 36.94 -5.24 5.13
CA PRO A 45 36.90 -3.80 4.93
C PRO A 45 38.23 -3.30 4.36
N GLU A 46 38.18 -2.71 3.16
CA GLU A 46 39.35 -2.15 2.49
C GLU A 46 39.95 -0.99 3.31
N GLU A 47 41.25 -1.02 3.53
CA GLU A 47 41.98 0.05 4.21
C GLU A 47 42.16 1.26 3.29
N ILE A 48 41.83 2.45 3.80
CA ILE A 48 42.06 3.71 3.08
C ILE A 48 43.41 4.28 3.51
N HIS A 49 44.29 4.50 2.54
CA HIS A 49 45.53 5.25 2.74
C HIS A 49 45.22 6.76 2.85
N TRP A 50 45.01 7.24 4.07
CA TRP A 50 44.63 8.63 4.36
C TRP A 50 45.65 9.69 3.95
N ASN A 51 46.91 9.28 3.80
CA ASN A 51 48.04 10.12 3.41
C ASN A 51 48.33 10.08 1.90
N ALA A 52 47.56 9.31 1.13
CA ALA A 52 47.75 9.18 -0.31
C ALA A 52 47.37 10.47 -1.05
N SER A 53 48.07 10.74 -2.15
CA SER A 53 47.74 11.82 -3.07
C SER A 53 46.39 11.57 -3.75
N LEU A 54 45.76 12.63 -4.24
CA LEU A 54 44.52 12.51 -5.02
C LEU A 54 44.70 11.59 -6.24
N GLU A 55 45.86 11.63 -6.90
CA GLU A 55 46.18 10.78 -8.05
C GLU A 55 46.23 9.30 -7.67
N GLU A 56 46.82 8.98 -6.51
CA GLU A 56 46.91 7.61 -5.98
C GLU A 56 45.55 7.05 -5.56
N MET A 57 44.62 7.93 -5.19
CA MET A 57 43.28 7.54 -4.73
C MET A 57 42.24 7.40 -5.86
N LYS A 58 42.53 7.92 -7.06
CA LYS A 58 41.63 7.81 -8.24
C LYS A 58 41.26 6.35 -8.58
N PRO A 59 42.21 5.39 -8.64
CA PRO A 59 41.88 3.99 -8.93
C PRO A 59 40.89 3.40 -7.92
N TRP A 60 41.11 3.65 -6.63
CA TRP A 60 40.23 3.20 -5.57
C TRP A 60 38.82 3.78 -5.71
N LEU A 61 38.71 5.09 -5.98
CA LEU A 61 37.42 5.75 -6.23
C LEU A 61 36.67 5.14 -7.42
N MET A 62 37.40 4.78 -8.48
CA MET A 62 36.83 4.14 -9.67
C MET A 62 36.34 2.71 -9.38
N ILE A 63 37.08 1.94 -8.60
CA ILE A 63 36.67 0.60 -8.15
C ILE A 63 35.40 0.69 -7.29
N THR A 64 35.39 1.58 -6.29
CA THR A 64 34.23 1.81 -5.42
C THR A 64 32.99 2.23 -6.22
N LYS A 65 33.15 3.11 -7.22
CA LYS A 65 32.07 3.51 -8.13
C LYS A 65 31.57 2.35 -8.98
N ARG A 66 32.46 1.47 -9.44
CA ARG A 66 32.10 0.26 -10.21
C ARG A 66 31.32 -0.72 -9.33
N LYS A 67 31.82 -1.03 -8.12
CA LYS A 67 31.13 -1.87 -7.13
C LYS A 67 29.70 -1.36 -6.90
N PHE A 68 29.54 -0.05 -6.65
CA PHE A 68 28.21 0.56 -6.49
C PHE A 68 27.27 0.28 -7.67
N ARG A 69 27.74 0.52 -8.90
CA ARG A 69 26.93 0.30 -10.12
C ARG A 69 26.54 -1.16 -10.29
N THR A 70 27.46 -2.09 -10.00
CA THR A 70 27.18 -3.53 -10.06
C THR A 70 26.11 -3.92 -9.05
N PHE A 71 26.27 -3.53 -7.78
CA PHE A 71 25.26 -3.80 -6.76
C PHE A 71 23.91 -3.23 -7.15
N GLN A 72 23.87 -1.99 -7.64
CA GLN A 72 22.63 -1.34 -8.10
C GLN A 72 21.90 -2.14 -9.17
N LYS A 73 22.64 -2.71 -10.14
CA LYS A 73 22.05 -3.58 -11.17
C LYS A 73 21.51 -4.88 -10.58
N LEU A 74 22.26 -5.53 -9.69
CA LEU A 74 21.85 -6.77 -9.03
C LEU A 74 20.54 -6.59 -8.25
N TYR A 75 20.46 -5.54 -7.43
CA TYR A 75 19.25 -5.27 -6.66
C TYR A 75 18.05 -4.93 -7.53
N LYS A 76 18.25 -4.18 -8.62
CA LYS A 76 17.17 -3.92 -9.56
C LYS A 76 16.66 -5.24 -10.16
N ALA A 77 17.56 -6.14 -10.55
CA ALA A 77 17.20 -7.45 -11.07
C ALA A 77 16.45 -8.30 -10.02
N GLU A 78 16.85 -8.27 -8.75
CA GLU A 78 16.13 -8.94 -7.66
C GLU A 78 14.73 -8.38 -7.45
N LEU A 79 14.57 -7.05 -7.47
CA LEU A 79 13.26 -6.41 -7.36
C LEU A 79 12.36 -6.80 -8.53
N ASP A 80 12.89 -6.80 -9.75
CA ASP A 80 12.14 -7.18 -10.94
C ASP A 80 11.74 -8.67 -10.88
N LYS A 81 12.63 -9.55 -10.38
CA LYS A 81 12.33 -10.97 -10.12
C LYS A 81 11.20 -11.13 -9.08
N LYS A 82 11.25 -10.40 -7.96
CA LYS A 82 10.19 -10.43 -6.94
C LYS A 82 8.85 -9.95 -7.49
N LYS A 83 8.84 -8.88 -8.29
CA LYS A 83 7.63 -8.39 -8.96
C LYS A 83 7.04 -9.44 -9.89
N GLN A 84 7.87 -10.09 -10.72
CA GLN A 84 7.43 -11.16 -11.61
C GLN A 84 6.84 -12.34 -10.83
N GLN A 85 7.47 -12.71 -9.71
CA GLN A 85 6.96 -13.77 -8.84
C GLN A 85 5.57 -13.44 -8.28
N VAL A 86 5.37 -12.24 -7.74
CA VAL A 86 4.06 -11.79 -7.24
C VAL A 86 3.00 -11.81 -8.34
N ILE A 87 3.35 -11.33 -9.54
CA ILE A 87 2.45 -11.36 -10.69
C ILE A 87 2.07 -12.81 -11.02
N LYS A 88 3.04 -13.72 -11.06
CA LYS A 88 2.81 -15.13 -11.34
C LYS A 88 1.89 -15.78 -10.30
N GLU A 89 2.15 -15.56 -9.02
CA GLU A 89 1.33 -16.08 -7.92
C GLU A 89 -0.12 -15.57 -7.99
N VAL A 90 -0.32 -14.29 -8.31
CA VAL A 90 -1.65 -13.69 -8.48
C VAL A 90 -2.37 -14.28 -9.70
N VAL A 91 -1.67 -14.50 -10.81
CA VAL A 91 -2.23 -15.12 -12.02
C VAL A 91 -2.64 -16.57 -11.73
N GLU A 92 -1.78 -17.36 -11.10
CA GLU A 92 -2.07 -18.75 -10.72
C GLU A 92 -3.27 -18.84 -9.78
N LYS A 93 -3.33 -17.95 -8.78
CA LYS A 93 -4.50 -17.85 -7.89
C LYS A 93 -5.77 -17.53 -8.66
N ARG A 94 -5.72 -16.59 -9.61
CA ARG A 94 -6.88 -16.24 -10.45
C ARG A 94 -7.33 -17.41 -11.34
N LEU A 95 -6.40 -18.18 -11.90
CA LEU A 95 -6.71 -19.39 -12.68
C LEU A 95 -7.34 -20.48 -11.81
N SER A 96 -6.84 -20.67 -10.59
CA SER A 96 -7.46 -21.57 -9.62
C SER A 96 -8.88 -21.11 -9.25
N ASP A 97 -9.09 -19.81 -9.06
CA ASP A 97 -10.40 -19.23 -8.79
C ASP A 97 -11.35 -19.39 -9.97
N PHE A 98 -10.88 -19.34 -11.21
CA PHE A 98 -11.70 -19.56 -12.40
C PHE A 98 -12.33 -20.96 -12.42
N VAL A 99 -11.59 -21.98 -11.96
CA VAL A 99 -12.08 -23.37 -11.91
C VAL A 99 -12.92 -23.61 -10.66
N ASN A 100 -12.44 -23.17 -9.49
CA ASN A 100 -12.99 -23.57 -8.20
C ASN A 100 -13.97 -22.56 -7.58
N ASN A 101 -13.88 -21.27 -7.92
CA ASN A 101 -14.65 -20.21 -7.29
C ASN A 101 -14.81 -18.95 -8.19
N GLN A 102 -15.58 -19.10 -9.26
CA GLN A 102 -15.80 -18.05 -10.27
C GLN A 102 -16.34 -16.74 -9.66
N LYS A 103 -17.18 -16.84 -8.62
CA LYS A 103 -17.72 -15.67 -7.90
C LYS A 103 -16.62 -14.84 -7.24
N ARG A 104 -15.65 -15.49 -6.59
CA ARG A 104 -14.48 -14.81 -6.01
C ARG A 104 -13.63 -14.15 -7.10
N MET A 105 -13.44 -14.82 -8.24
CA MET A 105 -12.71 -14.25 -9.38
C MET A 105 -13.34 -12.96 -9.89
N ILE A 106 -14.66 -12.95 -10.12
CA ILE A 106 -15.40 -11.79 -10.63
C ILE A 106 -15.33 -10.63 -9.63
N ASN A 107 -15.55 -10.90 -8.33
CA ASN A 107 -15.45 -9.87 -7.30
C ASN A 107 -14.05 -9.24 -7.24
N ASN A 108 -12.99 -10.07 -7.32
CA ASN A 108 -11.60 -9.60 -7.38
C ASN A 108 -11.32 -8.76 -8.64
N MET A 109 -11.91 -9.10 -9.79
CA MET A 109 -11.76 -8.31 -11.03
C MET A 109 -12.48 -6.96 -10.95
N LEU A 110 -13.65 -6.93 -10.34
CA LEU A 110 -14.47 -5.72 -10.21
C LEU A 110 -14.04 -4.83 -9.03
N GLY A 111 -13.04 -5.24 -8.24
CA GLY A 111 -12.64 -4.54 -7.02
C GLY A 111 -13.77 -4.45 -5.98
N GLN A 112 -14.77 -5.33 -6.10
CA GLN A 112 -15.91 -5.38 -5.21
C GLN A 112 -15.56 -6.26 -4.02
N ASP A 113 -14.82 -5.69 -3.06
CA ASP A 113 -14.74 -6.27 -1.73
C ASP A 113 -16.13 -6.20 -1.10
N LYS A 114 -16.87 -7.30 -1.18
CA LYS A 114 -18.11 -7.43 -0.41
C LYS A 114 -17.75 -7.38 1.06
N ARG A 115 -18.02 -6.24 1.69
CA ARG A 115 -18.05 -6.13 3.14
C ARG A 115 -19.23 -6.97 3.63
N THR A 116 -18.94 -8.18 4.08
CA THR A 116 -19.91 -8.95 4.88
C THR A 116 -20.11 -8.19 6.19
N ILE A 117 -21.24 -7.50 6.29
CA ILE A 117 -21.69 -6.94 7.57
C ILE A 117 -22.18 -8.13 8.39
N ILE A 118 -21.48 -8.44 9.46
CA ILE A 118 -21.89 -9.41 10.47
C ILE A 118 -22.42 -8.57 11.63
N SER A 119 -23.71 -8.71 11.93
CA SER A 119 -24.38 -8.02 13.02
C SER A 119 -24.69 -9.02 14.12
N ASP A 120 -23.99 -8.89 15.24
CA ASP A 120 -24.16 -9.76 16.41
C ASP A 120 -25.28 -9.27 17.36
N SER A 121 -25.71 -8.02 17.19
CA SER A 121 -26.78 -7.41 17.99
C SER A 121 -27.52 -6.33 17.22
N VAL A 122 -28.78 -6.12 17.59
CA VAL A 122 -29.66 -5.10 17.02
C VAL A 122 -30.22 -4.24 18.14
N ILE A 123 -30.17 -2.93 17.97
CA ILE A 123 -30.79 -1.98 18.88
C ILE A 123 -32.18 -1.67 18.35
N ILE A 124 -33.20 -2.03 19.13
CA ILE A 124 -34.59 -1.69 18.83
C ILE A 124 -34.92 -0.44 19.66
N LYS A 125 -35.46 0.58 18.99
CA LYS A 125 -35.96 1.78 19.66
C LYS A 125 -37.47 1.77 19.60
N GLU A 126 -38.10 1.37 20.69
CA GLU A 126 -39.55 1.47 20.85
C GLU A 126 -39.86 2.51 21.95
N HIS A 127 -40.64 3.51 21.59
CA HIS A 127 -41.25 4.49 22.50
C HIS A 127 -40.28 5.22 23.47
N GLY A 128 -39.03 5.43 23.05
CA GLY A 128 -38.03 6.18 23.82
C GLY A 128 -37.05 5.31 24.60
N ASP A 129 -37.34 4.02 24.75
CA ASP A 129 -36.44 3.05 25.36
C ASP A 129 -35.68 2.26 24.29
N SER A 130 -34.37 2.12 24.50
CA SER A 130 -33.49 1.36 23.63
C SER A 130 -33.19 0.00 24.25
N THR A 131 -33.70 -1.08 23.66
CA THR A 131 -33.40 -2.45 24.07
C THR A 131 -32.37 -3.06 23.14
N LEU A 132 -31.35 -3.69 23.75
CA LEU A 132 -30.30 -4.41 23.03
C LEU A 132 -30.70 -5.88 22.92
N VAL A 133 -30.94 -6.34 21.70
CA VAL A 133 -31.22 -7.74 21.42
C VAL A 133 -29.95 -8.40 20.88
N SER A 134 -29.50 -9.45 21.59
CA SER A 134 -28.29 -10.21 21.28
C SER A 134 -28.57 -11.68 20.98
N ASP A 135 -29.84 -12.10 21.00
CA ASP A 135 -30.22 -13.47 20.64
C ASP A 135 -30.17 -13.66 19.11
N PRO A 136 -29.47 -14.69 18.59
CA PRO A 136 -29.24 -14.83 17.15
C PRO A 136 -30.51 -14.99 16.31
N GLU A 137 -31.55 -15.67 16.82
CA GLU A 137 -32.79 -15.86 16.08
C GLU A 137 -33.62 -14.57 16.04
N GLU A 138 -33.70 -13.87 17.17
CA GLU A 138 -34.38 -12.57 17.26
C GLU A 138 -33.70 -11.51 16.40
N VAL A 139 -32.35 -11.43 16.41
CA VAL A 139 -31.57 -10.52 15.56
C VAL A 139 -31.87 -10.75 14.08
N LYS A 140 -31.91 -12.01 13.62
CA LYS A 140 -32.20 -12.34 12.22
C LYS A 140 -33.61 -11.92 11.81
N ASN A 141 -34.61 -12.16 12.67
CA ASN A 141 -36.00 -11.80 12.41
C ASN A 141 -36.20 -10.28 12.38
N HIS A 142 -35.53 -9.54 13.29
CA HIS A 142 -35.57 -8.09 13.31
C HIS A 142 -34.89 -7.47 12.09
N ILE A 143 -33.76 -8.00 11.66
CA ILE A 143 -33.07 -7.56 10.44
C ILE A 143 -33.96 -7.81 9.22
N ALA A 144 -34.51 -9.02 9.08
CA ALA A 144 -35.41 -9.36 7.97
C ALA A 144 -36.63 -8.42 7.91
N SER A 145 -37.31 -8.22 9.03
CA SER A 145 -38.47 -7.33 9.14
C SER A 145 -38.10 -5.87 8.85
N SER A 146 -36.93 -5.41 9.27
CA SER A 146 -36.44 -4.04 9.02
C SER A 146 -36.15 -3.82 7.54
N PHE A 147 -35.52 -4.80 6.87
CA PHE A 147 -35.30 -4.75 5.42
C PHE A 147 -36.61 -4.77 4.63
N GLU A 148 -37.56 -5.61 5.04
CA GLU A 148 -38.88 -5.68 4.41
C GLU A 148 -39.62 -4.33 4.51
N LYS A 149 -39.69 -3.74 5.71
CA LYS A 149 -40.25 -2.40 5.93
C LYS A 149 -39.53 -1.31 5.11
N TRP A 150 -38.21 -1.42 4.96
CA TRP A 150 -37.43 -0.45 4.19
C TRP A 150 -37.72 -0.51 2.69
N ILE A 151 -37.96 -1.72 2.16
CA ILE A 151 -38.23 -1.98 0.72
C ILE A 151 -39.71 -1.77 0.38
N GLN A 152 -40.61 -1.80 1.37
CA GLN A 152 -42.03 -1.57 1.16
C GLN A 152 -42.29 -0.20 0.50
N LYS A 153 -43.23 -0.17 -0.46
CA LYS A 153 -43.66 1.05 -1.14
C LYS A 153 -44.13 2.06 -0.10
N ARG A 154 -43.43 3.18 0.02
CA ARG A 154 -43.80 4.25 0.95
C ARG A 154 -45.05 4.95 0.43
N GLU A 155 -46.05 5.10 1.29
CA GLU A 155 -47.14 6.05 1.07
C GLU A 155 -46.55 7.46 1.21
N THR A 156 -46.04 7.98 0.12
CA THR A 156 -45.71 9.41 0.02
C THR A 156 -47.02 10.16 -0.10
N MET A 157 -47.35 11.03 0.85
CA MET A 157 -48.48 11.96 0.77
C MET A 157 -48.19 13.03 -0.28
N ILE A 158 -48.14 12.61 -1.54
CA ILE A 158 -47.84 13.46 -2.70
C ILE A 158 -48.89 14.59 -2.79
N ASP A 159 -50.12 14.32 -2.35
CA ASP A 159 -51.23 15.27 -2.37
C ASP A 159 -51.08 16.42 -1.35
N GLU A 160 -50.20 16.29 -0.36
CA GLU A 160 -49.88 17.35 0.61
C GLU A 160 -48.65 18.19 0.19
N LEU A 161 -48.02 17.85 -0.93
CA LEU A 161 -46.85 18.59 -1.43
C LEU A 161 -47.27 19.92 -2.06
N ASN A 162 -46.35 20.90 -2.04
CA ASN A 162 -46.55 22.14 -2.79
C ASN A 162 -46.71 21.86 -4.29
N GLU A 163 -47.34 22.80 -5.00
CA GLU A 163 -47.68 22.63 -6.43
C GLU A 163 -46.47 22.36 -7.32
N PHE A 164 -45.29 22.89 -6.95
CA PHE A 164 -44.04 22.62 -7.64
C PHE A 164 -43.63 21.14 -7.54
N TRP A 165 -43.56 20.58 -6.33
CA TRP A 165 -43.15 19.19 -6.12
C TRP A 165 -44.22 18.20 -6.56
N TYR A 166 -45.51 18.53 -6.41
CA TYR A 166 -46.60 17.74 -6.94
C TYR A 166 -46.42 17.49 -8.44
N ASN A 167 -46.12 18.53 -9.22
CA ASN A 167 -45.91 18.41 -10.67
C ASN A 167 -44.64 17.63 -11.05
N VAL A 168 -43.59 17.67 -10.22
CA VAL A 168 -42.34 16.93 -10.45
C VAL A 168 -42.51 15.44 -10.18
N PHE A 169 -43.24 15.08 -9.12
CA PHE A 169 -43.43 13.69 -8.70
C PHE A 169 -44.68 13.02 -9.27
N LYS A 170 -45.59 13.77 -9.90
CA LYS A 170 -46.75 13.21 -10.58
C LYS A 170 -46.28 12.24 -11.69
N PRO A 171 -46.88 11.04 -11.78
CA PRO A 171 -46.60 10.12 -12.88
C PRO A 171 -46.78 10.83 -14.22
N LYS A 172 -45.73 10.88 -15.04
CA LYS A 172 -45.84 11.41 -16.39
C LYS A 172 -46.67 10.42 -17.21
N SER A 173 -47.72 10.92 -17.85
CA SER A 173 -48.68 10.14 -18.66
C SER A 173 -48.02 9.25 -19.71
N ASN A 174 -46.79 9.59 -20.12
CA ASN A 174 -46.05 8.93 -21.18
C ASN A 174 -45.26 7.69 -20.70
N ILE A 175 -45.25 7.41 -19.39
CA ILE A 175 -44.42 6.35 -18.79
C ILE A 175 -45.24 5.08 -18.46
N ASN A 176 -46.58 5.17 -18.40
CA ASN A 176 -47.46 4.02 -18.18
C ASN A 176 -48.27 3.66 -19.45
N GLN A 177 -47.58 3.25 -20.50
CA GLN A 177 -48.18 2.40 -21.55
C GLN A 177 -47.43 1.05 -21.55
N GLN A 178 -47.68 0.23 -20.53
CA GLN A 178 -47.42 -1.21 -20.53
C GLN A 178 -48.11 -1.88 -19.34
#